data_AF-A0A1Y1QPD3-F1
#
_entry.id   AF-A0A1Y1QPD3-F1
#
_cell.length_a   1.000
_cell.length_b   1.000
_cell.length_c   1.000
_cell.angle_alpha   90.00
_cell.angle_beta   90.00
_cell.angle_gamma   90.00
#
_symmetry.space_group_name_H-M   'P 1'
#
loop_
_entity.id
_entity.type
_entity.pdbx_description
1 polymer ?
#
loop_
_entity_poly.entity_id
_entity_poly.type
_entity_poly.pdbx_seq_one_letter_code
_entity_poly.pdbx_strand_id
1 'polypeptide(L)'
;MKECNTHQLAALAMGIGAGATAATFLPTLDWAVIGVTAISGYAGGLLPDIDDQESSNFTIIKNLTRIAAVVVPGIQFFYRPTDLLLAIPLALFMLSHFWDLLHQMTKRGGGTHSVLAAVCLSLGVSWVAYLTAGYAAVVPAFIAAGVGYVVHLLLDDLSRPPLPPNAAPSRMGYALTILGKGKSVEFYGLLSIGLACAIALWGI
;
A
#
# COMPACT_ATOMS: atom_id res chain seq x y z
N MET A 1 -9.60 -2.38 -21.11
CA MET A 1 -8.17 -2.21 -21.46
C MET A 1 -7.62 -0.79 -21.28
N LYS A 2 -8.42 0.30 -21.36
CA LYS A 2 -7.92 1.68 -21.14
C LYS A 2 -7.75 2.09 -19.66
N GLU A 3 -8.63 1.61 -18.76
CA GLU A 3 -8.65 2.04 -17.35
C GLU A 3 -7.40 1.61 -16.58
N CYS A 4 -6.95 0.36 -16.74
CA CYS A 4 -5.74 -0.17 -16.07
C CYS A 4 -4.47 0.66 -16.35
N ASN A 5 -4.33 1.26 -17.55
CA ASN A 5 -3.17 2.10 -17.88
C ASN A 5 -3.18 3.44 -17.14
N THR A 6 -4.34 4.03 -16.86
CA THR A 6 -4.43 5.33 -16.19
C THR A 6 -3.97 5.22 -14.74
N HIS A 7 -4.41 4.17 -14.03
CA HIS A 7 -4.02 3.91 -12.64
C HIS A 7 -2.53 3.57 -12.52
N GLN A 8 -1.99 2.76 -13.44
CA GLN A 8 -0.56 2.45 -13.45
C GLN A 8 0.30 3.68 -13.77
N LEU A 9 -0.13 4.53 -14.71
CA LEU A 9 0.58 5.76 -15.04
C LEU A 9 0.51 6.76 -13.89
N ALA A 10 -0.64 6.88 -13.23
CA ALA A 10 -0.79 7.69 -12.02
C ALA A 10 0.11 7.17 -10.91
N ALA A 11 0.11 5.86 -10.64
CA ALA A 11 1.01 5.25 -9.65
C ALA A 11 2.49 5.53 -9.97
N LEU A 12 2.89 5.40 -11.24
CA LEU A 12 4.26 5.69 -11.67
C LEU A 12 4.61 7.16 -11.46
N ALA A 13 3.72 8.08 -11.84
CA ALA A 13 3.89 9.51 -11.63
C ALA A 13 3.99 9.85 -10.14
N MET A 14 3.19 9.19 -9.28
CA MET A 14 3.25 9.35 -7.83
C MET A 14 4.57 8.84 -7.25
N GLY A 15 5.08 7.71 -7.71
CA GLY A 15 6.39 7.20 -7.30
C GLY A 15 7.54 8.12 -7.69
N ILE A 16 7.61 8.51 -8.97
CA ILE A 16 8.65 9.43 -9.46
C ILE A 16 8.54 10.79 -8.75
N GLY A 17 7.33 11.33 -8.63
CA GLY A 17 7.06 12.60 -7.97
C GLY A 17 7.46 12.58 -6.49
N ALA A 18 7.15 11.51 -5.77
CA ALA A 18 7.56 11.35 -4.38
C ALA A 18 9.09 11.31 -4.22
N GLY A 19 9.79 10.55 -5.06
CA GLY A 19 11.25 10.50 -5.07
C GLY A 19 11.89 11.85 -5.41
N ALA A 20 11.40 12.53 -6.44
CA ALA A 20 11.89 13.86 -6.83
C ALA A 20 11.63 14.91 -5.73
N THR A 21 10.46 14.87 -5.09
CA THR A 21 10.12 15.75 -3.97
C THR A 21 11.06 15.49 -2.78
N ALA A 22 11.27 14.23 -2.42
CA ALA A 22 12.20 13.85 -1.35
C ALA A 22 13.63 14.33 -1.66
N ALA A 23 14.12 14.12 -2.88
CA ALA A 23 15.46 14.55 -3.29
C ALA A 23 15.63 16.08 -3.27
N THR A 24 14.56 16.83 -3.58
CA THR A 24 14.60 18.29 -3.67
C THR A 24 14.47 18.96 -2.30
N PHE A 25 13.51 18.51 -1.49
CA PHE A 25 13.16 19.16 -0.22
C PHE A 25 13.86 18.56 1.00
N LEU A 26 14.40 17.34 0.87
CA LEU A 26 15.12 16.64 1.93
C LEU A 26 16.49 16.17 1.41
N PRO A 27 17.37 17.10 0.97
CA PRO A 27 18.63 16.76 0.29
C PRO A 27 19.64 16.02 1.17
N THR A 28 19.41 15.97 2.49
CA THR A 28 20.22 15.21 3.45
C THR A 28 19.82 13.74 3.55
N LEU A 29 18.74 13.31 2.87
CA LEU A 29 18.34 11.91 2.84
C LEU A 29 19.28 11.09 1.95
N ASP A 30 19.59 9.88 2.42
CA ASP A 30 20.34 8.92 1.62
C ASP A 30 19.55 8.48 0.38
N TRP A 31 20.27 8.12 -0.68
CA TRP A 31 19.69 7.66 -1.94
C TRP A 31 18.84 6.41 -1.76
N ALA A 32 19.18 5.54 -0.79
CA ALA A 32 18.34 4.41 -0.43
C ALA A 32 16.96 4.85 0.08
N VAL A 33 16.91 5.89 0.92
CA VAL A 33 15.64 6.44 1.43
C VAL A 33 14.81 7.05 0.30
N ILE A 34 15.44 7.79 -0.62
CA ILE A 34 14.76 8.38 -1.78
C ILE A 34 14.19 7.29 -2.68
N GLY A 35 14.99 6.25 -2.97
CA GLY A 35 14.57 5.12 -3.80
C GLY A 35 13.40 4.35 -3.18
N VAL A 36 13.48 4.05 -1.88
CA VAL A 36 12.37 3.40 -1.15
C VAL A 36 11.13 4.28 -1.15
N THR A 37 11.26 5.59 -0.95
CA THR A 37 10.13 6.53 -1.00
C THR A 37 9.45 6.53 -2.36
N ALA A 38 10.22 6.48 -3.45
CA ALA A 38 9.67 6.40 -4.80
C ALA A 38 8.91 5.09 -5.04
N ILE A 39 9.48 3.96 -4.61
CA ILE A 39 8.82 2.65 -4.72
C ILE A 39 7.55 2.62 -3.85
N SER A 40 7.58 3.22 -2.66
CA SER A 40 6.42 3.34 -1.78
C SER A 40 5.27 4.14 -2.42
N GLY A 41 5.58 5.24 -3.10
CA GLY A 41 4.58 6.01 -3.85
C GLY A 41 3.96 5.22 -5.00
N TYR A 42 4.78 4.47 -5.74
CA TYR A 42 4.31 3.58 -6.79
C TYR A 42 3.41 2.46 -6.24
N ALA A 43 3.87 1.76 -5.20
CA ALA A 43 3.08 0.71 -4.55
C ALA A 43 1.77 1.27 -3.97
N GLY A 44 1.82 2.44 -3.34
CA GLY A 44 0.66 3.18 -2.83
C GLY A 44 -0.46 3.33 -3.84
N GLY A 45 -0.11 3.73 -5.07
CA GLY A 45 -1.07 3.92 -6.16
C GLY A 45 -1.64 2.64 -6.76
N LEU A 46 -1.12 1.46 -6.42
CA LEU A 46 -1.65 0.17 -6.92
C LEU A 46 -2.33 -0.65 -5.82
N LEU A 47 -2.15 -0.28 -4.56
CA LEU A 47 -2.73 -0.98 -3.41
C LEU A 47 -4.26 -1.04 -3.35
N PRO A 48 -5.04 -0.07 -3.89
CA PRO A 48 -6.50 -0.19 -3.83
C PRO A 48 -7.04 -1.40 -4.58
N ASP A 49 -6.41 -1.79 -5.69
CA ASP A 49 -6.87 -2.88 -6.57
C ASP A 49 -6.40 -4.28 -6.11
N ILE A 50 -5.88 -4.41 -4.89
CA ILE A 50 -5.41 -5.72 -4.38
C ILE A 50 -6.54 -6.71 -4.08
N ASP A 51 -7.80 -6.26 -4.09
CA ASP A 51 -8.97 -7.13 -3.98
C ASP A 51 -9.39 -7.76 -5.32
N ASP A 52 -8.93 -7.25 -6.46
CA ASP A 52 -9.13 -7.83 -7.79
C ASP A 52 -7.93 -8.69 -8.22
N GLN A 53 -8.05 -10.01 -8.10
CA GLN A 53 -6.99 -10.98 -8.43
C GLN A 53 -6.67 -11.07 -9.92
N GLU A 54 -7.60 -10.68 -10.79
CA GLU A 54 -7.39 -10.71 -12.24
C GLU A 54 -6.72 -9.42 -12.72
N SER A 55 -6.63 -8.40 -11.86
CA SER A 55 -6.00 -7.13 -12.20
C SER A 55 -4.48 -7.27 -12.37
N SER A 56 -3.95 -6.50 -13.32
CA SER A 56 -2.49 -6.35 -13.46
C SER A 56 -1.87 -5.72 -12.21
N ASN A 57 -2.61 -4.87 -11.50
CA ASN A 57 -2.13 -4.14 -10.32
C ASN A 57 -1.89 -5.10 -9.15
N PHE A 58 -2.82 -6.03 -8.93
CA PHE A 58 -2.65 -7.14 -7.98
C PHE A 58 -1.40 -7.95 -8.27
N THR A 59 -1.18 -8.33 -9.53
CA THR A 59 0.00 -9.11 -9.93
C THR A 59 1.30 -8.34 -9.65
N ILE A 60 1.33 -7.03 -9.92
CA ILE A 60 2.49 -6.18 -9.65
C ILE A 60 2.76 -6.09 -8.14
N ILE A 61 1.77 -5.76 -7.31
CA ILE A 61 1.95 -5.68 -5.86
C ILE A 61 2.37 -7.03 -5.29
N LYS A 62 1.75 -8.13 -5.74
CA LYS A 62 2.13 -9.50 -5.33
C LYS A 62 3.60 -9.80 -5.60
N ASN A 63 4.10 -9.42 -6.78
CA ASN A 63 5.50 -9.59 -7.12
C ASN A 63 6.41 -8.67 -6.29
N LEU A 64 6.02 -7.40 -6.08
CA LEU A 64 6.77 -6.49 -5.21
C LEU A 64 6.87 -7.02 -3.77
N THR A 65 5.79 -7.54 -3.21
CA THR A 65 5.80 -8.17 -1.88
C THR A 65 6.70 -9.40 -1.82
N ARG A 66 6.71 -10.23 -2.87
CA ARG A 66 7.62 -11.39 -2.96
C ARG A 66 9.09 -10.96 -3.02
N ILE A 67 9.39 -9.93 -3.80
CA ILE A 67 10.74 -9.36 -3.88
C ILE A 67 11.13 -8.80 -2.51
N ALA A 68 10.27 -8.02 -1.87
CA ALA A 68 10.51 -7.47 -0.54
C ALA A 68 10.75 -8.57 0.50
N ALA A 69 10.00 -9.68 0.45
CA ALA A 69 10.17 -10.80 1.36
C ALA A 69 11.55 -11.47 1.27
N VAL A 70 12.26 -11.34 0.14
CA VAL A 70 13.63 -11.87 0.00
C VAL A 70 14.68 -10.79 0.30
N VAL A 71 14.47 -9.58 -0.25
CA VAL A 71 15.44 -8.49 -0.16
C VAL A 71 15.53 -7.94 1.26
N VAL A 72 14.41 -7.77 1.96
CA VAL A 72 14.39 -7.17 3.31
C VAL A 72 15.19 -7.99 4.32
N PRO A 73 14.97 -9.32 4.48
CA PRO A 73 15.82 -10.12 5.37
C PRO A 73 17.29 -10.12 4.95
N GLY A 74 17.58 -10.08 3.65
CA GLY A 74 18.94 -9.96 3.14
C GLY A 74 19.62 -8.67 3.62
N ILE A 75 18.95 -7.52 3.50
CA ILE A 75 19.46 -6.24 4.02
C ILE A 75 19.64 -6.31 5.54
N GLN A 76 18.65 -6.83 6.26
CA GLN A 76 18.69 -6.94 7.72
C GLN A 76 19.86 -7.83 8.19
N PHE A 77 20.19 -8.90 7.44
CA PHE A 77 21.32 -9.77 7.76
C PHE A 77 22.65 -9.02 7.80
N PHE A 78 22.86 -8.11 6.85
CA PHE A 78 24.13 -7.38 6.76
C PHE A 78 24.20 -6.17 7.68
N TYR A 79 23.09 -5.48 7.93
CA TYR A 79 23.11 -4.18 8.60
C TYR A 79 22.53 -4.16 10.01
N ARG A 80 21.60 -5.07 10.34
CA ARG A 80 20.87 -5.09 11.62
C ARG A 80 20.44 -6.52 12.00
N PRO A 81 21.41 -7.39 12.35
CA PRO A 81 21.14 -8.80 12.61
C PRO A 81 20.19 -9.05 13.80
N THR A 82 19.99 -8.07 14.68
CA THR A 82 18.99 -8.13 15.77
C THR A 82 17.55 -8.19 15.24
N ASP A 83 17.28 -7.51 14.14
CA ASP A 83 15.95 -7.40 13.54
C ASP A 83 15.65 -8.62 12.64
N LEU A 84 16.67 -9.44 12.38
CA LEU A 84 16.60 -10.65 11.55
C LEU A 84 15.63 -11.70 12.11
N LEU A 85 15.55 -11.81 13.44
CA LEU A 85 14.64 -12.72 14.14
C LEU A 85 13.17 -12.40 13.85
N LEU A 86 12.85 -11.15 13.54
CA LEU A 86 11.52 -10.71 13.10
C LEU A 86 11.38 -10.77 11.58
N ALA A 87 12.43 -10.41 10.84
CA ALA A 87 12.40 -10.35 9.38
C ALA A 87 12.19 -11.72 8.71
N ILE A 88 12.83 -12.79 9.21
CA ILE A 88 12.73 -14.14 8.63
C ILE A 88 11.31 -14.72 8.72
N PRO A 89 10.67 -14.82 9.90
CA PRO A 89 9.32 -15.38 9.98
C PRO A 89 8.31 -14.52 9.21
N LEU A 90 8.47 -13.19 9.21
CA LEU A 90 7.62 -12.31 8.41
C LEU A 90 7.78 -12.55 6.90
N ALA A 91 9.01 -12.72 6.42
CA ALA A 91 9.30 -13.05 5.03
C ALA A 91 8.69 -14.41 4.62
N LEU A 92 8.84 -15.44 5.46
CA LEU A 92 8.24 -16.74 5.21
C LEU A 92 6.71 -16.65 5.18
N PHE A 93 6.11 -15.88 6.10
CA PHE A 93 4.67 -15.63 6.11
C PHE A 93 4.19 -14.90 4.85
N MET A 94 4.90 -13.85 4.43
CA MET A 94 4.63 -13.08 3.20
C MET A 94 4.66 -13.95 1.94
N LEU A 95 5.60 -14.88 1.85
CA LEU A 95 5.74 -15.79 0.71
C LEU A 95 4.68 -16.89 0.67
N SER A 96 4.23 -17.36 1.84
CA SER A 96 3.43 -18.59 1.95
C SER A 96 1.93 -18.35 2.13
N HIS A 97 1.53 -17.54 3.11
CA HIS A 97 0.13 -17.48 3.56
C HIS A 97 -0.49 -16.07 3.47
N PHE A 98 0.32 -15.02 3.35
CA PHE A 98 -0.16 -13.64 3.37
C PHE A 98 -1.23 -13.38 2.31
N TRP A 99 -0.98 -13.80 1.07
CA TRP A 99 -1.92 -13.56 -0.04
C TRP A 99 -3.21 -14.38 0.09
N ASP A 100 -3.14 -15.58 0.67
CA ASP A 100 -4.32 -16.40 0.91
C ASP A 100 -5.18 -15.83 2.04
N LEU A 101 -4.56 -15.31 3.09
CA LEU A 101 -5.24 -14.61 4.18
C LEU A 101 -5.84 -13.29 3.71
N LEU A 102 -5.07 -12.48 2.99
CA LEU A 102 -5.53 -11.23 2.40
C LEU A 102 -6.70 -11.49 1.46
N HIS A 103 -6.64 -12.54 0.64
CA HIS A 103 -7.76 -12.93 -0.21
C HIS A 103 -8.99 -13.31 0.59
N GLN A 104 -8.85 -14.14 1.64
CA GLN A 104 -9.98 -14.49 2.50
C GLN A 104 -10.62 -13.26 3.16
N MET A 105 -9.81 -12.25 3.50
CA MET A 105 -10.27 -10.97 4.05
C MET A 105 -10.92 -10.06 2.99
N THR A 106 -10.50 -10.13 1.72
CA THR A 106 -10.97 -9.23 0.64
C THR A 106 -12.05 -9.85 -0.25
N LYS A 107 -12.32 -11.16 -0.13
CA LYS A 107 -13.25 -11.95 -0.98
C LYS A 107 -14.68 -11.40 -1.09
N ARG A 108 -15.10 -10.47 -0.23
CA ARG A 108 -16.47 -9.90 -0.25
C ARG A 108 -16.56 -8.46 -0.76
N GLY A 109 -15.45 -7.92 -1.28
CA GLY A 109 -15.38 -6.78 -2.20
C GLY A 109 -15.54 -5.40 -1.55
N GLY A 110 -14.54 -4.53 -1.75
CA GLY A 110 -14.67 -3.08 -1.50
C GLY A 110 -14.17 -2.56 -0.17
N GLY A 111 -13.42 -3.35 0.61
CA GLY A 111 -12.74 -2.86 1.82
C GLY A 111 -11.49 -2.03 1.51
N THR A 112 -10.81 -2.34 0.40
CA THR A 112 -9.61 -1.66 -0.07
C THR A 112 -9.94 -0.28 -0.64
N HIS A 113 -11.10 -0.07 -1.27
CA HIS A 113 -11.52 1.27 -1.70
C HIS A 113 -12.11 2.08 -0.54
N SER A 114 -11.31 2.34 0.50
CA SER A 114 -11.66 3.15 1.66
C SER A 114 -10.49 3.97 2.18
N VAL A 115 -10.80 5.11 2.80
CA VAL A 115 -9.77 5.98 3.41
C VAL A 115 -9.05 5.26 4.57
N LEU A 116 -9.77 4.42 5.31
CA LEU A 116 -9.15 3.62 6.37
C LEU A 116 -8.12 2.62 5.80
N ALA A 117 -8.46 1.94 4.70
CA ALA A 117 -7.52 1.07 4.01
C ALA A 117 -6.29 1.84 3.51
N ALA A 118 -6.48 3.07 3.01
CA ALA A 118 -5.37 3.94 2.62
C ALA A 118 -4.39 4.15 3.78
N VAL A 119 -4.87 4.43 4.99
CA VAL A 119 -4.02 4.60 6.18
C VAL A 119 -3.36 3.29 6.59
N CYS A 120 -4.14 2.22 6.76
CA CYS A 120 -3.64 0.93 7.25
C CYS A 120 -2.62 0.29 6.31
N LEU A 121 -2.87 0.32 4.99
CA LEU A 121 -1.97 -0.25 4.00
C LEU A 121 -0.72 0.62 3.79
N SER A 122 -0.85 1.95 3.88
CA SER A 122 0.31 2.84 3.85
C SER A 122 1.21 2.67 5.07
N LEU A 123 0.65 2.38 6.25
CA LEU A 123 1.45 1.98 7.42
C LEU A 123 2.23 0.69 7.16
N GLY A 124 1.62 -0.29 6.49
CA GLY A 124 2.31 -1.51 6.05
C GLY A 124 3.48 -1.22 5.11
N VAL A 125 3.28 -0.38 4.10
CA VAL A 125 4.36 0.06 3.18
C VAL A 125 5.48 0.78 3.94
N SER A 126 5.13 1.63 4.90
CA SER A 126 6.08 2.38 5.73
C SER A 126 6.91 1.47 6.62
N TRP A 127 6.31 0.39 7.11
CA TRP A 127 7.04 -0.61 7.89
C TRP A 127 8.03 -1.39 7.03
N VAL A 128 7.65 -1.75 5.80
CA VAL A 128 8.62 -2.33 4.84
C VAL A 128 9.74 -1.34 4.53
N ALA A 129 9.41 -0.04 4.38
CA ALA A 129 10.41 1.01 4.17
C ALA A 129 11.38 1.16 5.34
N TYR A 130 10.88 1.10 6.59
CA TYR A 130 11.71 1.04 7.79
C TYR A 130 12.70 -0.13 7.76
N LEU A 131 12.21 -1.32 7.44
CA LEU A 131 13.04 -2.52 7.35
C LEU A 131 13.99 -2.49 6.14
N THR A 132 13.86 -1.54 5.22
CA THR A 132 14.74 -1.44 4.04
C THR A 132 15.79 -0.35 4.19
N ALA A 133 15.38 0.85 4.64
CA ALA A 133 16.23 2.04 4.67
C ALA A 133 16.25 2.75 6.04
N GLY A 134 15.68 2.12 7.08
CA GLY A 134 15.69 2.62 8.44
C GLY A 134 14.66 3.72 8.73
N TYR A 135 14.80 4.34 9.90
CA TYR A 135 13.79 5.27 10.45
C TYR A 135 13.51 6.49 9.56
N ALA A 136 14.54 7.01 8.88
CA ALA A 136 14.40 8.15 8.00
C ALA A 136 13.43 7.91 6.81
N ALA A 137 13.18 6.64 6.45
CA ALA A 137 12.27 6.28 5.36
C ALA A 137 10.80 6.16 5.77
N VAL A 138 10.50 6.09 7.07
CA VAL A 138 9.15 5.80 7.58
C VAL A 138 8.14 6.85 7.12
N VAL A 139 8.38 8.12 7.47
CA VAL A 139 7.45 9.22 7.19
C VAL A 139 7.35 9.50 5.70
N PRO A 140 8.46 9.60 4.93
CA PRO A 140 8.38 9.78 3.48
C PRO A 140 7.62 8.66 2.78
N ALA A 141 7.87 7.39 3.15
CA ALA A 141 7.16 6.25 2.57
C ALA A 141 5.67 6.25 2.91
N PHE A 142 5.30 6.61 4.15
CA PHE A 142 3.90 6.70 4.58
C PHE A 142 3.14 7.72 3.75
N ILE A 143 3.70 8.92 3.61
CA ILE A 143 3.08 10.01 2.87
C ILE A 143 3.01 9.65 1.39
N ALA A 144 4.10 9.15 0.80
CA ALA A 144 4.14 8.76 -0.60
C ALA A 144 3.10 7.68 -0.93
N ALA A 145 3.05 6.61 -0.12
CA ALA A 145 2.10 5.54 -0.31
C ALA A 145 0.66 6.01 -0.11
N GLY A 146 0.40 6.80 0.93
CA GLY A 146 -0.93 7.31 1.26
C GLY A 146 -1.47 8.26 0.20
N VAL A 147 -0.65 9.19 -0.30
CA VAL A 147 -1.06 10.10 -1.37
C VAL A 147 -1.30 9.33 -2.66
N GLY A 148 -0.43 8.37 -3.01
CA GLY A 148 -0.63 7.50 -4.17
C GLY A 148 -1.96 6.75 -4.11
N TYR A 149 -2.28 6.21 -2.93
CA TYR A 149 -3.55 5.52 -2.67
C TYR A 149 -4.75 6.44 -2.86
N VAL A 150 -4.71 7.64 -2.26
CA VAL A 150 -5.80 8.61 -2.35
C VAL A 150 -6.00 9.09 -3.79
N VAL A 151 -4.92 9.30 -4.54
CA VAL A 151 -5.01 9.65 -5.97
C VAL A 151 -5.72 8.54 -6.75
N HIS A 152 -5.42 7.28 -6.48
CA HIS A 152 -6.11 6.17 -7.14
C HIS A 152 -7.61 6.16 -6.80
N LEU A 153 -7.99 6.31 -5.52
CA LEU A 153 -9.41 6.42 -5.14
C LEU A 153 -10.10 7.62 -5.79
N LEU A 154 -9.38 8.74 -5.95
CA LEU A 154 -9.92 9.91 -6.62
C LEU A 154 -10.14 9.66 -8.12
N LEU A 155 -9.24 8.94 -8.77
CA LEU A 155 -9.41 8.51 -10.16
C LEU A 155 -10.60 7.56 -10.33
N ASP A 156 -10.84 6.67 -9.37
CA ASP A 156 -12.01 5.80 -9.35
C ASP A 156 -13.31 6.62 -9.27
N ASP A 157 -13.33 7.69 -8.46
CA ASP A 157 -14.50 8.57 -8.33
C ASP A 157 -14.69 9.48 -9.55
N LEU A 158 -13.61 10.01 -10.14
CA LEU A 158 -13.65 10.87 -11.32
C LEU A 158 -14.05 10.13 -12.61
N SER A 159 -13.72 8.84 -12.70
CA SER A 159 -14.05 8.01 -13.88
C SER A 159 -15.51 7.55 -13.88
N ARG A 160 -16.30 7.88 -12.86
CA ARG A 160 -17.71 7.48 -12.76
C ARG A 160 -18.60 8.29 -13.71
N PRO A 161 -19.45 7.63 -14.51
CA PRO A 161 -20.46 8.34 -15.28
C PRO A 161 -21.50 8.99 -14.33
N PRO A 162 -22.04 10.17 -14.68
CA PRO A 162 -23.09 10.81 -13.89
C PRO A 162 -24.33 9.90 -13.79
N LEU A 163 -24.90 9.79 -12.58
CA LEU A 163 -26.11 9.00 -12.38
C LEU A 163 -27.26 9.57 -13.22
N PRO A 164 -28.01 8.74 -13.97
CA PRO A 164 -29.22 9.20 -14.62
C PRO A 164 -30.26 9.62 -13.57
N PRO A 165 -31.09 10.65 -13.84
CA PRO A 165 -31.97 11.27 -12.84
C PRO A 165 -33.01 10.33 -12.21
N ASN A 166 -33.25 9.17 -12.83
CA ASN A 166 -34.23 8.17 -12.38
C ASN A 166 -33.57 6.88 -11.85
N ALA A 167 -32.24 6.83 -11.72
CA ALA A 167 -31.57 5.68 -11.14
C ALA A 167 -31.67 5.71 -9.62
N ALA A 168 -32.05 4.59 -9.02
CA ALA A 168 -31.87 4.37 -7.59
C ALA A 168 -30.40 4.65 -7.21
N PRO A 169 -30.12 5.27 -6.05
CA PRO A 169 -28.75 5.53 -5.61
C PRO A 169 -27.97 4.22 -5.72
N SER A 170 -26.94 4.21 -6.56
CA SER A 170 -26.22 2.99 -6.87
C SER A 170 -25.66 2.40 -5.56
N ARG A 171 -25.74 1.07 -5.42
CA ARG A 171 -25.24 0.37 -4.23
C ARG A 171 -23.72 0.51 -4.03
N MET A 172 -23.00 1.20 -4.92
CA MET A 172 -21.58 1.49 -4.85
C MET A 172 -21.39 2.93 -4.36
N GLY A 173 -21.00 3.09 -3.09
CA GLY A 173 -20.72 4.42 -2.52
C GLY A 173 -19.49 5.06 -3.18
N TYR A 174 -19.28 6.35 -2.99
CA TYR A 174 -18.03 7.04 -3.35
C TYR A 174 -16.82 6.25 -2.81
N ALA A 175 -15.74 6.11 -3.59
CA ALA A 175 -14.52 5.43 -3.16
C ALA A 175 -13.87 6.14 -1.96
N LEU A 176 -14.13 7.44 -1.80
CA LEU A 176 -13.75 8.25 -0.63
C LEU A 176 -14.59 8.00 0.64
N THR A 177 -15.41 6.94 0.71
CA THR A 177 -16.09 6.60 1.96
C THR A 177 -15.09 6.30 3.09
N ILE A 178 -15.29 6.95 4.25
CA ILE A 178 -14.45 6.81 5.45
C ILE A 178 -14.40 5.34 5.91
N LEU A 179 -15.54 4.64 5.81
CA LEU A 179 -15.65 3.20 5.99
C LEU A 179 -16.03 2.56 4.66
N GLY A 180 -15.22 1.62 4.18
CA GLY A 180 -15.61 0.74 3.08
C GLY A 180 -16.85 -0.08 3.46
N LYS A 181 -17.62 -0.56 2.48
CA LYS A 181 -18.88 -1.31 2.70
C LYS A 181 -18.67 -2.77 3.18
N GLY A 182 -17.53 -3.06 3.81
CA GLY A 182 -17.17 -4.37 4.32
C GLY A 182 -17.89 -4.73 5.63
N LYS A 183 -18.13 -6.03 5.86
CA LYS A 183 -18.60 -6.54 7.17
C LYS A 183 -17.51 -6.32 8.22
N SER A 184 -17.87 -6.23 9.51
CA SER A 184 -16.97 -5.89 10.62
C SER A 184 -15.64 -6.67 10.63
N VAL A 185 -15.62 -7.91 10.15
CA VAL A 185 -14.41 -8.76 10.04
C VAL A 185 -13.32 -8.13 9.17
N GLU A 186 -13.67 -7.49 8.05
CA GLU A 186 -12.70 -6.87 7.12
C GLU A 186 -12.14 -5.57 7.70
N PHE A 187 -13.01 -4.81 8.36
CA PHE A 187 -12.63 -3.63 9.14
C PHE A 187 -11.63 -4.00 10.25
N TYR A 188 -11.90 -5.06 11.02
CA TYR A 188 -10.97 -5.54 12.05
C TYR A 188 -9.68 -6.12 11.44
N GLY A 189 -9.73 -6.70 10.24
CA GLY A 189 -8.55 -7.17 9.51
C GLY A 189 -7.62 -6.01 9.14
N LEU A 190 -8.13 -4.99 8.45
CA LEU A 190 -7.35 -3.80 8.09
C LEU A 190 -6.84 -3.05 9.32
N LEU A 191 -7.71 -2.89 10.33
CA LEU A 191 -7.34 -2.22 11.58
C LEU A 191 -6.27 -3.01 12.33
N SER A 192 -6.32 -4.34 12.37
CA SER A 192 -5.30 -5.16 13.02
C SER A 192 -3.95 -5.10 12.28
N ILE A 193 -3.95 -5.09 10.94
CA ILE A 193 -2.74 -4.86 10.13
C ILE A 193 -2.17 -3.47 10.44
N GLY A 194 -2.99 -2.42 10.39
CA GLY A 194 -2.55 -1.06 10.67
C GLY A 194 -2.02 -0.89 12.10
N LEU A 195 -2.70 -1.48 13.09
CA LEU A 195 -2.28 -1.45 14.49
C LEU A 195 -0.97 -2.21 14.70
N ALA A 196 -0.82 -3.39 14.11
CA ALA A 196 0.42 -4.16 14.18
C ALA A 196 1.60 -3.37 13.57
N CYS A 197 1.39 -2.74 12.41
CA CYS A 197 2.42 -1.91 11.77
C CYS A 197 2.73 -0.66 12.59
N ALA A 198 1.73 0.00 13.17
CA ALA A 198 1.94 1.18 14.02
C ALA A 198 2.71 0.84 15.29
N ILE A 199 2.36 -0.26 15.96
CA ILE A 199 3.10 -0.77 17.13
C ILE A 199 4.52 -1.13 16.73
N ALA A 200 4.72 -1.81 15.59
CA ALA A 200 6.06 -2.17 15.13
C ALA A 200 6.93 -0.94 14.78
N LEU A 201 6.33 0.15 14.31
CA LEU A 201 7.05 1.38 13.97
C LEU A 201 7.39 2.25 15.19
N TRP A 202 6.56 2.24 16.24
CA TRP A 202 6.69 3.11 17.41
C TRP A 202 7.05 2.41 18.72
N GLY A 203 7.06 1.07 18.72
CA GLY A 203 7.46 0.24 19.86
C GLY A 203 8.92 -0.21 19.84
N ILE A 204 9.69 0.20 18.81
CA ILE A 204 11.15 0.02 18.67
C ILE A 204 11.83 1.35 19.00
#